data_AF-A0A542UEH0-F1
#
_entry.id   AF-A0A542UEH0-F1
#
_cell.length_a   1.000
_cell.length_b   1.000
_cell.length_c   1.000
_cell.angle_alpha   90.00
_cell.angle_beta   90.00
_cell.angle_gamma   90.00
#
_symmetry.space_group_name_H-M   'P 1'
#
loop_
_entity.id
_entity.type
_entity.pdbx_description
1 polymer ?
#
loop_
_entity_poly.entity_id
_entity_poly.type
_entity_poly.pdbx_seq_one_letter_code
_entity_poly.pdbx_strand_id
1 'polypeptide(L)'
;MEGTDPVNKKLAAALSGGAVLVVALTGCSSGGGDKGPDPKLVAWAKSVCDAVPAQDAKIKAANAAISTTAADTAKPETLQKTDSQAFQDMADGYKAIATAVSDAGAPPGVSDGAKRLQDVVKSFNGLSASYAGLKKQVDALNTKDQAKFASGLHDVAVQMTDLEKQHKSGTDALEKLQQGEVKNAIAQQASCKKVAATASSPSSPSAG
;
A
#
# COMPACT_ATOMS: atom_id res chain seq x y z
N MET A 1 46.02 61.25 13.18
CA MET A 1 47.31 60.98 12.54
C MET A 1 47.42 59.47 12.49
N GLU A 2 47.17 58.81 11.35
CA GLU A 2 46.95 59.32 9.97
C GLU A 2 45.42 59.62 9.72
N GLY A 3 44.71 59.41 8.60
CA GLY A 3 45.12 58.84 7.28
C GLY A 3 44.16 58.78 6.07
N THR A 4 42.85 59.07 6.17
CA THR A 4 41.86 59.25 5.05
C THR A 4 41.58 58.13 4.01
N ASP A 5 40.28 57.92 3.74
CA ASP A 5 39.62 57.28 2.56
C ASP A 5 40.08 57.85 1.18
N PRO A 6 39.78 57.28 -0.03
CA PRO A 6 38.47 56.71 -0.43
C PRO A 6 38.39 55.65 -1.58
N VAL A 7 37.14 55.47 -2.05
CA VAL A 7 36.52 54.45 -2.94
C VAL A 7 36.75 54.55 -4.47
N ASN A 8 36.37 53.44 -5.15
CA ASN A 8 35.82 53.28 -6.53
C ASN A 8 36.74 52.75 -7.66
N LYS A 9 36.38 51.58 -8.23
CA LYS A 9 35.68 51.50 -9.54
C LYS A 9 35.16 50.12 -9.95
N LYS A 10 33.88 50.12 -10.34
CA LYS A 10 33.11 49.25 -11.25
C LYS A 10 33.86 48.18 -12.07
N LEU A 11 33.25 47.00 -12.18
CA LEU A 11 32.85 46.40 -13.47
C LEU A 11 31.68 45.43 -13.25
N ALA A 12 30.72 45.40 -14.18
CA ALA A 12 29.53 44.56 -14.11
C ALA A 12 29.35 43.80 -15.44
N ALA A 13 29.15 42.49 -15.35
CA ALA A 13 28.56 41.58 -16.35
C ALA A 13 28.22 40.28 -15.60
N ALA A 14 26.98 39.81 -15.47
CA ALA A 14 25.93 39.50 -16.44
C ALA A 14 26.07 38.11 -17.09
N LEU A 15 24.90 37.49 -17.30
CA LEU A 15 24.59 36.26 -18.07
C LEU A 15 24.59 34.92 -17.31
N SER A 16 23.35 34.56 -16.96
CA SER A 16 22.80 33.21 -16.85
C SER A 16 23.34 32.21 -17.87
N GLY A 17 23.63 30.98 -17.41
CA GLY A 17 23.87 29.82 -18.25
C GLY A 17 23.47 28.55 -17.50
N GLY A 18 22.44 27.86 -17.97
CA GLY A 18 21.93 26.66 -17.30
C GLY A 18 22.94 25.51 -17.34
N ALA A 19 23.17 24.86 -16.19
CA ALA A 19 23.96 23.63 -16.14
C ALA A 19 23.20 22.51 -16.85
N VAL A 20 23.54 22.26 -18.12
CA VAL A 20 23.01 21.14 -18.88
C VAL A 20 23.57 19.85 -18.28
N LEU A 21 22.71 19.08 -17.63
CA LEU A 21 22.98 17.72 -17.17
C LEU A 21 23.14 16.80 -18.40
N VAL A 22 24.33 16.81 -19.01
CA VAL A 22 24.71 15.86 -20.05
C VAL A 22 24.95 14.51 -19.39
N VAL A 23 23.92 13.66 -19.37
CA VAL A 23 24.04 12.26 -18.96
C VAL A 23 24.82 11.51 -20.04
N ALA A 24 26.12 11.37 -19.83
CA ALA A 24 27.00 10.56 -20.68
C ALA A 24 26.66 9.07 -20.50
N LEU A 25 25.91 8.51 -21.44
CA LEU A 25 25.66 7.07 -21.55
C LEU A 25 26.89 6.36 -22.13
N THR A 26 27.83 5.97 -21.26
CA THR A 26 28.97 5.11 -21.63
C THR A 26 29.27 4.05 -20.58
N GLY A 27 29.48 2.82 -21.02
CA GLY A 27 30.36 1.87 -20.33
C GLY A 27 29.68 0.90 -19.34
N CYS A 28 29.68 -0.37 -19.72
CA CYS A 28 29.35 -1.50 -18.85
C CYS A 28 30.53 -1.86 -17.93
N SER A 29 30.22 -2.39 -16.74
CA SER A 29 31.04 -3.28 -15.90
C SER A 29 32.52 -2.92 -15.62
N SER A 30 32.76 -2.24 -14.49
CA SER A 30 33.80 -2.59 -13.50
C SER A 30 33.76 -1.65 -12.30
N GLY A 31 34.15 -2.13 -11.11
CA GLY A 31 34.25 -1.34 -9.88
C GLY A 31 33.35 -1.86 -8.76
N GLY A 32 33.94 -2.67 -7.89
CA GLY A 32 33.30 -3.18 -6.67
C GLY A 32 33.04 -2.07 -5.66
N GLY A 33 31.93 -2.21 -4.94
CA GLY A 33 31.33 -1.22 -4.05
C GLY A 33 29.82 -1.34 -4.18
N ASP A 34 29.10 -1.27 -3.06
CA ASP A 34 27.65 -1.45 -3.00
C ASP A 34 26.91 -0.39 -3.82
N LYS A 35 26.75 -0.65 -5.11
CA LYS A 35 25.78 0.05 -5.94
C LYS A 35 24.41 -0.40 -5.46
N GLY A 36 23.67 0.53 -4.87
CA GLY A 36 22.29 0.30 -4.44
C GLY A 36 21.38 -0.14 -5.62
N PRO A 37 20.13 -0.53 -5.32
CA PRO A 37 19.18 -1.01 -6.33
C PRO A 37 19.07 -0.06 -7.53
N ASP A 38 18.86 -0.63 -8.73
CA ASP A 38 18.72 0.12 -9.99
C ASP A 38 17.77 1.32 -9.80
N PRO A 39 18.17 2.57 -10.14
CA PRO A 39 17.31 3.75 -10.04
C PRO A 39 15.94 3.58 -10.70
N LYS A 40 15.81 2.78 -11.77
CA LYS A 40 14.53 2.44 -12.39
C LYS A 40 13.67 1.56 -11.50
N LEU A 41 14.27 0.60 -10.80
CA LEU A 41 13.58 -0.26 -9.83
C LEU A 41 13.19 0.53 -8.57
N VAL A 42 14.01 1.49 -8.15
CA VAL A 42 13.67 2.47 -7.09
C VAL A 42 12.49 3.35 -7.49
N ALA A 43 12.46 3.84 -8.74
CA ALA A 43 11.34 4.63 -9.26
C ALA A 43 10.05 3.79 -9.40
N TRP A 44 10.15 2.54 -9.86
CA TRP A 44 9.04 1.58 -9.87
C TRP A 44 8.53 1.28 -8.46
N ALA A 45 9.44 1.08 -7.49
CA ALA A 45 9.05 0.85 -6.11
C ALA A 45 8.33 2.06 -5.53
N LYS A 46 8.72 3.29 -5.92
CA LYS A 46 8.02 4.52 -5.53
C LYS A 46 6.59 4.58 -6.06
N SER A 47 6.34 4.29 -7.34
CA SER A 47 4.98 4.35 -7.91
C SER A 47 4.02 3.36 -7.24
N VAL A 48 4.51 2.15 -6.93
CA VAL A 48 3.75 1.19 -6.12
C VAL A 48 3.56 1.68 -4.68
N CYS A 49 4.64 2.06 -4.00
CA CYS A 49 4.62 2.41 -2.58
C CYS A 49 3.82 3.67 -2.24
N ASP A 50 3.71 4.64 -3.15
CA ASP A 50 2.94 5.86 -2.90
C ASP A 50 1.43 5.63 -2.98
N ALA A 51 0.97 4.57 -3.67
CA ALA A 51 -0.45 4.23 -3.79
C ALA A 51 -1.01 3.42 -2.60
N VAL A 52 -0.16 2.68 -1.88
CA VAL A 52 -0.57 1.78 -0.78
C VAL A 52 -1.14 2.50 0.46
N PRO A 53 -0.52 3.57 1.02
CA PRO A 53 -0.84 4.04 2.37
C PRO A 53 -2.30 4.46 2.60
N ALA A 54 -2.93 5.10 1.61
CA ALA A 54 -4.33 5.51 1.73
C ALA A 54 -5.29 4.31 1.76
N GLN A 55 -4.98 3.26 0.97
CA GLN A 55 -5.82 2.06 0.87
C GLN A 55 -5.59 1.11 2.06
N ASP A 56 -4.34 1.01 2.54
CA ASP A 56 -4.00 0.32 3.79
C ASP A 56 -4.73 0.95 5.00
N ALA A 57 -4.72 2.29 5.11
CA ALA A 57 -5.49 2.99 6.14
C ALA A 57 -7.01 2.73 6.02
N LYS A 58 -7.55 2.71 4.79
CA LYS A 58 -8.96 2.39 4.50
C LYS A 58 -9.32 0.98 4.97
N ILE A 59 -8.51 -0.02 4.61
CA ILE A 59 -8.69 -1.43 5.01
C ILE A 59 -8.57 -1.59 6.53
N LYS A 60 -7.61 -0.93 7.18
CA LYS A 60 -7.46 -0.94 8.65
C LYS A 60 -8.68 -0.33 9.36
N ALA A 61 -9.17 0.81 8.89
CA ALA A 61 -10.36 1.45 9.44
C ALA A 61 -11.62 0.56 9.31
N ALA A 62 -11.79 -0.11 8.17
CA ALA A 62 -12.87 -1.05 7.96
C ALA A 62 -12.82 -2.26 8.91
N ASN A 63 -11.65 -2.88 9.10
CA ASN A 63 -11.47 -3.97 10.06
C ASN A 63 -11.71 -3.53 11.52
N ALA A 64 -11.29 -2.32 11.88
CA ALA A 64 -11.56 -1.75 13.19
C ALA A 64 -13.06 -1.51 13.42
N ALA A 65 -13.78 -0.99 12.42
CA ALA A 65 -15.22 -0.74 12.50
C ALA A 65 -16.05 -2.01 12.75
N ILE A 66 -15.72 -3.12 12.07
CA ILE A 66 -16.32 -4.44 12.34
C ILE A 66 -16.01 -4.89 13.77
N SER A 67 -14.74 -4.81 14.17
CA SER A 67 -14.28 -5.27 15.49
C SER A 67 -14.97 -4.53 16.64
N THR A 68 -15.10 -3.21 16.55
CA THR A 68 -15.84 -2.39 17.52
C THR A 68 -17.32 -2.71 17.53
N THR A 69 -17.96 -2.79 16.36
CA THR A 69 -19.42 -3.01 16.27
C THR A 69 -19.83 -4.39 16.79
N ALA A 70 -18.97 -5.41 16.62
CA ALA A 70 -19.15 -6.74 17.19
C ALA A 70 -19.03 -6.74 18.73
N ALA A 71 -18.12 -5.95 19.30
CA ALA A 71 -17.93 -5.83 20.75
C ALA A 71 -19.08 -5.06 21.45
N ASP A 72 -19.62 -4.03 20.81
CA ASP A 72 -20.62 -3.12 21.38
C ASP A 72 -22.05 -3.72 21.49
N THR A 73 -22.22 -5.02 21.20
CA THR A 73 -23.54 -5.72 21.21
C THR A 73 -24.57 -4.98 20.33
N ALA A 74 -24.13 -4.51 19.16
CA ALA A 74 -24.91 -3.62 18.32
C ALA A 74 -26.22 -4.25 17.82
N LYS A 75 -27.24 -3.41 17.59
CA LYS A 75 -28.51 -3.85 16.98
C LYS A 75 -28.26 -4.41 15.57
N PRO A 76 -29.06 -5.40 15.10
CA PRO A 76 -28.89 -6.01 13.78
C PRO A 76 -28.76 -5.03 12.61
N GLU A 77 -29.55 -3.96 12.61
CA GLU A 77 -29.50 -2.89 11.59
C GLU A 77 -28.17 -2.11 11.61
N THR A 78 -27.63 -1.85 12.79
CA THR A 78 -26.33 -1.18 12.96
C THR A 78 -25.20 -2.09 12.50
N LEU A 79 -25.20 -3.35 12.93
CA LEU A 79 -24.17 -4.32 12.55
C LEU A 79 -24.17 -4.55 11.03
N GLN A 80 -25.34 -4.81 10.43
CA GLN A 80 -25.48 -4.93 8.97
C GLN A 80 -24.90 -3.71 8.24
N LYS A 81 -25.25 -2.50 8.68
CA LYS A 81 -24.80 -1.28 8.01
C LYS A 81 -23.29 -1.08 8.13
N THR A 82 -22.70 -1.31 9.32
CA THR A 82 -21.25 -1.19 9.50
C THR A 82 -20.49 -2.24 8.70
N ASP A 83 -20.88 -3.51 8.79
CA ASP A 83 -20.20 -4.61 8.11
C ASP A 83 -20.29 -4.46 6.59
N SER A 84 -21.44 -4.03 6.07
CA SER A 84 -21.64 -3.72 4.65
C SER A 84 -20.73 -2.58 4.17
N GLN A 85 -20.63 -1.50 4.93
CA GLN A 85 -19.72 -0.40 4.60
C GLN A 85 -18.25 -0.84 4.68
N ALA A 86 -17.88 -1.59 5.73
CA ALA A 86 -16.52 -2.09 5.90
C ALA A 86 -16.11 -3.06 4.78
N PHE A 87 -16.98 -3.97 4.34
CA PHE A 87 -16.72 -4.86 3.22
C PHE A 87 -16.67 -4.13 1.88
N GLN A 88 -17.47 -3.09 1.66
CA GLN A 88 -17.31 -2.18 0.52
C GLN A 88 -15.92 -1.51 0.56
N ASP A 89 -15.53 -0.98 1.71
CA ASP A 89 -14.29 -0.24 1.86
C ASP A 89 -13.04 -1.11 1.68
N MET A 90 -13.08 -2.36 2.13
CA MET A 90 -12.05 -3.36 1.84
C MET A 90 -12.05 -3.78 0.37
N ALA A 91 -13.23 -4.02 -0.24
CA ALA A 91 -13.33 -4.37 -1.65
C ALA A 91 -12.69 -3.31 -2.56
N ASP A 92 -13.00 -2.03 -2.30
CA ASP A 92 -12.42 -0.90 -3.03
C ASP A 92 -10.93 -0.73 -2.74
N GLY A 93 -10.51 -0.88 -1.47
CA GLY A 93 -9.10 -0.75 -1.08
C GLY A 93 -8.20 -1.77 -1.79
N TYR A 94 -8.57 -3.05 -1.76
CA TYR A 94 -7.85 -4.09 -2.50
C TYR A 94 -7.90 -3.88 -4.01
N LYS A 95 -9.03 -3.39 -4.56
CA LYS A 95 -9.13 -3.06 -5.99
C LYS A 95 -8.17 -1.94 -6.38
N ALA A 96 -8.13 -0.86 -5.60
CA ALA A 96 -7.28 0.29 -5.85
C ALA A 96 -5.79 -0.08 -5.80
N ILE A 97 -5.36 -0.90 -4.83
CA ILE A 97 -3.97 -1.38 -4.77
C ILE A 97 -3.68 -2.30 -5.96
N ALA A 98 -4.59 -3.22 -6.31
CA ALA A 98 -4.39 -4.10 -7.47
C ALA A 98 -4.25 -3.32 -8.78
N THR A 99 -5.04 -2.26 -8.97
CA THR A 99 -4.94 -1.35 -10.13
C THR A 99 -3.61 -0.61 -10.12
N ALA A 100 -3.22 0.03 -9.02
CA ALA A 100 -1.94 0.76 -8.94
C ALA A 100 -0.70 -0.14 -9.16
N VAL A 101 -0.73 -1.38 -8.65
CA VAL A 101 0.32 -2.37 -8.93
C VAL A 101 0.32 -2.79 -10.40
N SER A 102 -0.85 -2.98 -11.01
CA SER A 102 -0.97 -3.29 -12.44
C SER A 102 -0.42 -2.16 -13.31
N ASP A 103 -0.79 -0.91 -13.00
CA ASP A 103 -0.41 0.29 -13.76
C ASP A 103 1.10 0.61 -13.66
N ALA A 104 1.75 0.22 -12.55
CA ALA A 104 3.20 0.32 -12.40
C ALA A 104 3.98 -0.60 -13.37
N GLY A 105 3.33 -1.62 -13.93
CA GLY A 105 3.96 -2.61 -14.81
C GLY A 105 4.97 -3.50 -14.11
N ALA A 106 5.65 -4.38 -14.85
CA ALA A 106 6.63 -5.31 -14.28
C ALA A 106 7.85 -4.57 -13.67
N PRO A 107 8.36 -4.98 -12.49
CA PRO A 107 9.56 -4.39 -11.91
C PRO A 107 10.76 -4.57 -12.86
N PRO A 108 11.47 -3.49 -13.24
CA PRO A 108 12.54 -3.55 -14.23
C PRO A 108 13.76 -4.31 -13.70
N GLY A 109 14.38 -5.11 -14.57
CA GLY A 109 15.57 -5.92 -14.23
C GLY A 109 15.29 -7.21 -13.44
N VAL A 110 14.08 -7.41 -12.94
CA VAL A 110 13.76 -8.51 -12.02
C VAL A 110 13.30 -9.76 -12.76
N SER A 111 13.98 -10.89 -12.51
CA SER A 111 13.61 -12.20 -13.07
C SER A 111 12.21 -12.62 -12.62
N ASP A 112 11.39 -13.08 -13.57
CA ASP A 112 9.95 -13.34 -13.43
C ASP A 112 9.12 -12.15 -12.93
N GLY A 113 9.64 -10.92 -12.98
CA GLY A 113 8.99 -9.72 -12.42
C GLY A 113 7.55 -9.54 -12.88
N ALA A 114 7.28 -9.73 -14.17
CA ALA A 114 5.93 -9.65 -14.73
C ALA A 114 4.99 -10.72 -14.13
N LYS A 115 5.45 -11.95 -13.93
CA LYS A 115 4.66 -13.03 -13.33
C LYS A 115 4.40 -12.74 -11.85
N ARG A 116 5.44 -12.39 -11.08
CA ARG A 116 5.33 -12.05 -9.65
C ARG A 116 4.31 -10.93 -9.43
N LEU A 117 4.32 -9.91 -10.29
CA LEU A 117 3.37 -8.81 -10.27
C LEU A 117 1.94 -9.28 -10.58
N GLN A 118 1.76 -10.06 -11.65
CA GLN A 118 0.45 -10.61 -12.02
C GLN A 118 -0.13 -11.54 -10.94
N ASP A 119 0.71 -12.31 -10.24
CA ASP A 119 0.27 -13.12 -9.08
C ASP A 119 -0.29 -12.21 -7.96
N VAL A 120 0.35 -11.07 -7.65
CA VAL A 120 -0.16 -10.08 -6.67
C VAL A 120 -1.45 -9.40 -7.15
N VAL A 121 -1.47 -8.91 -8.39
CA VAL A 121 -2.66 -8.26 -8.99
C VAL A 121 -3.84 -9.22 -8.99
N LYS A 122 -3.64 -10.50 -9.32
CA LYS A 122 -4.67 -11.54 -9.28
C LYS A 122 -5.18 -11.77 -7.86
N SER A 123 -4.28 -11.93 -6.88
CA SER A 123 -4.68 -12.13 -5.48
C SER A 123 -5.47 -10.96 -4.91
N PHE A 124 -5.06 -9.70 -5.18
CA PHE A 124 -5.76 -8.52 -4.65
C PHE A 124 -7.09 -8.26 -5.35
N ASN A 125 -7.21 -8.52 -6.67
CA ASN A 125 -8.52 -8.55 -7.33
C ASN A 125 -9.42 -9.68 -6.78
N GLY A 126 -8.84 -10.83 -6.42
CA GLY A 126 -9.56 -11.92 -5.75
C GLY A 126 -10.13 -11.51 -4.39
N LEU A 127 -9.30 -10.93 -3.52
CA LEU A 127 -9.75 -10.37 -2.24
C LEU A 127 -10.83 -9.31 -2.41
N SER A 128 -10.66 -8.39 -3.36
CA SER A 128 -11.65 -7.38 -3.70
C SER A 128 -13.02 -7.99 -4.06
N ALA A 129 -13.02 -9.01 -4.93
CA ALA A 129 -14.24 -9.71 -5.33
C ALA A 129 -14.90 -10.46 -4.16
N SER A 130 -14.11 -11.10 -3.28
CA SER A 130 -14.63 -11.80 -2.10
C SER A 130 -15.25 -10.85 -1.08
N TYR A 131 -14.62 -9.71 -0.79
CA TYR A 131 -15.21 -8.67 0.07
C TYR A 131 -16.50 -8.08 -0.54
N ALA A 132 -16.55 -7.87 -1.86
CA ALA A 132 -17.79 -7.48 -2.53
C ALA A 132 -18.88 -8.57 -2.50
N GLY A 133 -18.50 -9.85 -2.36
CA GLY A 133 -19.40 -10.98 -2.09
C GLY A 133 -19.97 -10.94 -0.67
N LEU A 134 -19.09 -10.81 0.33
CA LEU A 134 -19.44 -10.70 1.75
C LEU A 134 -20.35 -9.51 2.02
N LYS A 135 -20.09 -8.36 1.38
CA LYS A 135 -21.00 -7.20 1.40
C LYS A 135 -22.43 -7.58 0.99
N LYS A 136 -22.60 -8.29 -0.13
CA LYS A 136 -23.93 -8.71 -0.63
C LYS A 136 -24.62 -9.68 0.32
N GLN A 137 -23.87 -10.55 0.99
CA GLN A 137 -24.45 -11.43 2.02
C GLN A 137 -24.94 -10.62 3.22
N VAL A 138 -24.14 -9.67 3.70
CA VAL A 138 -24.52 -8.76 4.80
C VAL A 138 -25.74 -7.92 4.43
N ASP A 139 -25.76 -7.32 3.23
CA ASP A 139 -26.91 -6.55 2.71
C ASP A 139 -28.21 -7.39 2.68
N ALA A 140 -28.11 -8.70 2.52
CA ALA A 140 -29.24 -9.63 2.49
C ALA A 140 -29.70 -10.15 3.87
N LEU A 141 -28.99 -9.83 4.96
CA LEU A 141 -29.36 -10.28 6.30
C LEU A 141 -30.72 -9.70 6.75
N ASN A 142 -31.53 -10.54 7.39
CA ASN A 142 -32.84 -10.13 7.89
C ASN A 142 -32.73 -9.47 9.27
N THR A 143 -32.54 -8.16 9.32
CA THR A 143 -32.41 -7.38 10.56
C THR A 143 -33.65 -7.39 11.47
N LYS A 144 -34.81 -7.84 10.97
CA LYS A 144 -36.09 -7.89 11.70
C LYS A 144 -36.36 -9.22 12.40
N ASP A 145 -35.55 -10.24 12.13
CA ASP A 145 -35.68 -11.60 12.67
C ASP A 145 -34.32 -12.03 13.22
N GLN A 146 -34.15 -11.97 14.55
CA GLN A 146 -32.87 -12.21 15.20
C GLN A 146 -32.30 -13.61 14.92
N ALA A 147 -33.17 -14.63 14.79
CA ALA A 147 -32.74 -16.00 14.50
C ALA A 147 -32.20 -16.12 13.07
N LYS A 148 -32.89 -15.53 12.08
CA LYS A 148 -32.40 -15.48 10.69
C LYS A 148 -31.17 -14.58 10.55
N PHE A 149 -31.10 -13.49 11.30
CA PHE A 149 -29.92 -12.61 11.33
C PHE A 149 -28.68 -13.35 11.82
N ALA A 150 -28.78 -14.03 12.97
CA ALA A 150 -27.69 -14.83 13.52
C ALA A 150 -27.28 -15.99 12.59
N SER A 151 -28.26 -16.67 11.97
CA SER A 151 -27.99 -17.72 10.97
C SER A 151 -27.23 -17.18 9.76
N GLY A 152 -27.61 -16.01 9.23
CA GLY A 152 -26.90 -15.43 8.08
C GLY A 152 -25.50 -14.90 8.45
N LEU A 153 -25.30 -14.39 9.67
CA LEU A 153 -23.96 -14.05 10.16
C LEU A 153 -23.03 -15.27 10.27
N HIS A 154 -23.57 -16.44 10.63
CA HIS A 154 -22.82 -17.69 10.60
C HIS A 154 -22.36 -18.04 9.17
N ASP A 155 -23.21 -17.87 8.16
CA ASP A 155 -22.83 -18.12 6.76
C ASP A 155 -21.75 -17.13 6.25
N VAL A 156 -21.81 -15.87 6.68
CA VAL A 156 -20.76 -14.87 6.45
C VAL A 156 -19.45 -15.29 7.12
N ALA A 157 -19.49 -15.79 8.36
CA ALA A 157 -18.32 -16.28 9.08
C ALA A 157 -17.68 -17.51 8.41
N VAL A 158 -18.49 -18.40 7.81
CA VAL A 158 -17.97 -19.53 7.01
C VAL A 158 -17.21 -19.02 5.77
N GLN A 159 -17.71 -18.00 5.06
CA GLN A 159 -16.97 -17.41 3.94
C GLN A 159 -15.69 -16.69 4.38
N MET A 160 -15.63 -16.13 5.60
CA MET A 160 -14.39 -15.56 6.13
C MET A 160 -13.26 -16.58 6.25
N THR A 161 -13.57 -17.85 6.56
CA THR A 161 -12.56 -18.93 6.59
C THR A 161 -11.92 -19.20 5.21
N ASP A 162 -12.66 -19.00 4.11
CA ASP A 162 -12.09 -19.08 2.76
C ASP A 162 -11.32 -17.81 2.39
N LEU A 163 -11.78 -16.65 2.86
CA LEU A 163 -11.07 -15.38 2.70
C LEU A 163 -9.70 -15.39 3.40
N GLU A 164 -9.56 -16.01 4.57
CA GLU A 164 -8.26 -16.21 5.25
C GLU A 164 -7.24 -16.94 4.37
N LYS A 165 -7.68 -17.97 3.63
CA LYS A 165 -6.84 -18.72 2.68
C LYS A 165 -6.43 -17.84 1.50
N GLN A 166 -7.32 -16.97 1.03
CA GLN A 166 -7.02 -15.99 -0.01
C GLN A 166 -6.05 -14.91 0.49
N HIS A 167 -6.20 -14.42 1.72
CA HIS A 167 -5.27 -13.49 2.36
C HIS A 167 -3.88 -14.09 2.45
N LYS A 168 -3.75 -15.32 2.95
CA LYS A 168 -2.47 -16.03 2.97
C LYS A 168 -1.87 -16.14 1.56
N SER A 169 -2.67 -16.52 0.56
CA SER A 169 -2.21 -16.61 -0.83
C SER A 169 -1.76 -15.25 -1.40
N GLY A 170 -2.40 -14.15 -0.96
CA GLY A 170 -2.02 -12.78 -1.28
C GLY A 170 -0.71 -12.36 -0.64
N THR A 171 -0.51 -12.66 0.65
CA THR A 171 0.75 -12.43 1.35
C THR A 171 1.89 -13.22 0.71
N ASP A 172 1.71 -14.52 0.46
CA ASP A 172 2.69 -15.38 -0.19
C ASP A 172 3.07 -14.87 -1.61
N ALA A 173 2.13 -14.23 -2.33
CA ALA A 173 2.40 -13.59 -3.62
C ALA A 173 3.16 -12.25 -3.46
N LEU A 174 2.78 -11.44 -2.48
CA LEU A 174 3.45 -10.16 -2.18
C LEU A 174 4.89 -10.40 -1.73
N GLU A 175 5.14 -11.36 -0.85
CA GLU A 175 6.49 -11.76 -0.44
C GLU A 175 7.35 -12.17 -1.64
N LYS A 176 6.80 -12.95 -2.58
CA LYS A 176 7.52 -13.35 -3.82
C LYS A 176 7.82 -12.16 -4.73
N LEU A 177 6.92 -11.18 -4.83
CA LEU A 177 7.20 -9.92 -5.54
C LEU A 177 8.30 -9.11 -4.84
N GLN A 178 8.28 -9.05 -3.52
CA GLN A 178 9.21 -8.28 -2.69
C GLN A 178 10.59 -8.94 -2.47
N GLN A 179 10.91 -10.06 -3.14
CA GLN A 179 12.21 -10.72 -3.00
C GLN A 179 13.36 -9.98 -3.72
N GLY A 180 14.59 -10.24 -3.25
CA GLY A 180 15.82 -9.76 -3.89
C GLY A 180 15.90 -8.23 -3.95
N GLU A 181 16.27 -7.69 -5.11
CA GLU A 181 16.47 -6.25 -5.33
C GLU A 181 15.19 -5.44 -5.15
N VAL A 182 14.01 -6.05 -5.35
CA VAL A 182 12.71 -5.41 -5.09
C VAL A 182 12.57 -5.05 -3.61
N LYS A 183 13.04 -5.92 -2.71
CA LYS A 183 13.08 -5.65 -1.27
C LYS A 183 13.85 -4.38 -0.97
N ASN A 184 15.02 -4.25 -1.58
CA ASN A 184 15.95 -3.14 -1.35
C ASN A 184 15.39 -1.84 -1.91
N ALA A 185 14.75 -1.87 -3.10
CA ALA A 185 14.11 -0.72 -3.71
C ALA A 185 12.88 -0.23 -2.91
N ILE A 186 12.04 -1.15 -2.41
CA ILE A 186 10.91 -0.84 -1.51
C ILE A 186 11.41 -0.31 -0.16
N ALA A 187 12.50 -0.88 0.38
CA ALA A 187 13.14 -0.42 1.62
C ALA A 187 13.82 0.95 1.50
N GLN A 188 13.83 1.59 0.33
CA GLN A 188 14.17 3.01 0.20
C GLN A 188 12.94 3.93 0.29
N GLN A 189 11.73 3.44 -0.01
CA GLN A 189 10.52 4.26 -0.09
C GLN A 189 9.95 4.62 1.29
N ALA A 190 9.88 5.92 1.58
CA ALA A 190 9.34 6.43 2.84
C ALA A 190 7.84 6.12 3.03
N SER A 191 7.08 6.04 1.94
CA SER A 191 5.65 5.70 1.91
C SER A 191 5.40 4.26 2.38
N CYS A 192 6.09 3.26 1.80
CA CYS A 192 6.02 1.87 2.28
C CYS A 192 6.56 1.71 3.72
N LYS A 193 7.63 2.41 4.11
CA LYS A 193 8.15 2.39 5.49
C LYS A 193 7.10 2.81 6.52
N LYS A 194 6.31 3.84 6.21
CA LYS A 194 5.23 4.30 7.10
C LYS A 194 4.18 3.21 7.32
N VAL A 195 3.77 2.52 6.27
CA VAL A 195 2.82 1.38 6.35
C VAL A 195 3.40 0.27 7.23
N ALA A 196 4.65 -0.16 6.99
CA ALA A 196 5.30 -1.20 7.78
C ALA A 196 5.43 -0.84 9.27
N ALA A 197 5.82 0.41 9.59
CA ALA A 197 5.92 0.87 10.98
C ALA A 197 4.57 0.82 11.73
N THR A 198 3.45 1.14 11.06
CA THR A 198 2.11 1.01 11.66
C THR A 198 1.66 -0.44 11.85
N ALA A 199 2.22 -1.39 11.09
CA ALA A 199 1.94 -2.82 11.26
C ALA A 199 2.78 -3.48 12.37
N SER A 200 3.90 -2.87 12.75
CA SER A 200 4.81 -3.38 13.80
C SER A 200 4.66 -2.68 15.16
N SER A 201 3.69 -1.78 15.31
CA SER A 201 3.40 -1.15 16.61
C SER A 201 2.49 -2.07 17.43
N PRO A 202 2.97 -2.71 18.52
CA PRO A 202 2.06 -3.36 19.44
C PRO A 202 1.18 -2.29 20.08
N SER A 203 -0.12 -2.53 20.16
CA SER A 203 -1.04 -1.72 20.96
C SER A 203 -0.66 -1.84 22.42
N SER A 204 0.16 -0.92 22.93
CA SER A 204 0.44 -0.80 24.36
C SER A 204 -0.88 -0.57 25.09
N PRO A 205 -1.31 -1.46 26.01
CA PRO A 205 -2.44 -1.17 26.86
C PRO A 205 -2.04 -0.04 27.80
N SER A 206 -2.59 1.15 27.60
CA SER A 206 -2.54 2.21 28.60
C SER A 206 -3.37 1.76 29.80
N ALA A 207 -2.70 1.29 30.86
CA ALA A 207 -3.31 1.13 32.15
C ALA A 207 -3.63 2.51 32.74
N GLY A 208 -4.87 2.69 33.19
CA GLY A 208 -5.41 3.86 33.88
C GLY A 208 -6.62 3.45 34.70
#